data_AF-A0A1K1PRK0-F1
#
_entry.id   AF-A0A1K1PRK0-F1
#
_cell.length_a   1.000
_cell.length_b   1.000
_cell.length_c   1.000
_cell.angle_alpha   90.00
_cell.angle_beta   90.00
_cell.angle_gamma   90.00
#
_symmetry.space_group_name_H-M   'P 1'
#
loop_
_entity.id
_entity.type
_entity.pdbx_description
1 polymer ?
#
loop_
_entity_poly.entity_id
_entity_poly.type
_entity_poly.pdbx_seq_one_letter_code
_entity_poly.pdbx_strand_id
1 'polypeptide(L)'
;MKNIELKMKIENDIYSLISSTCSQRINSKANELHKAIVKKHYNATDVRIDYFRKRLVMDLVIDDSTYNPNTINTFIPTFKANFYYLDLQDFLKSCIAKDDRSIAFYASLLRSLNFLDEHHKLLKSA
;
A
#
# COMPACT_ATOMS: atom_id res chain seq x y z
N MET A 1 -19.44 4.24 -18.03
CA MET A 1 -19.41 2.83 -17.60
C MET A 1 -18.00 2.27 -17.52
N LYS A 2 -17.22 2.22 -18.62
CA LYS A 2 -15.84 1.67 -18.63
C LYS A 2 -14.91 2.13 -17.50
N ASN A 3 -14.92 3.42 -17.14
CA ASN A 3 -14.06 3.94 -16.06
C ASN A 3 -14.48 3.44 -14.66
N ILE A 4 -15.78 3.21 -14.42
CA ILE A 4 -16.27 2.72 -13.13
C ILE A 4 -15.88 1.24 -12.98
N GLU A 5 -16.06 0.45 -14.05
CA GLU A 5 -15.64 -0.96 -14.10
C GLU A 5 -14.14 -1.12 -13.85
N LEU A 6 -13.31 -0.28 -14.47
CA LEU A 6 -11.87 -0.33 -14.26
C LEU A 6 -11.47 0.01 -12.81
N LYS A 7 -12.10 1.03 -12.21
CA LYS A 7 -11.85 1.40 -10.80
C LYS A 7 -12.21 0.24 -9.86
N MET A 8 -13.38 -0.37 -10.05
CA MET A 8 -13.82 -1.53 -9.28
C MET A 8 -12.86 -2.72 -9.45
N LYS A 9 -12.36 -2.95 -10.66
CA LYS A 9 -11.37 -4.00 -10.91
C LYS A 9 -10.08 -3.75 -10.11
N ILE A 10 -9.51 -2.56 -10.18
CA ILE A 10 -8.29 -2.20 -9.44
C ILE A 10 -8.51 -2.35 -7.93
N GLU A 11 -9.67 -1.92 -7.43
CA GLU A 11 -10.06 -2.09 -6.03
C GLU A 11 -10.11 -3.58 -5.64
N ASN A 12 -10.78 -4.42 -6.43
CA ASN A 12 -10.87 -5.86 -6.15
C ASN A 12 -9.51 -6.56 -6.22
N ASP A 13 -8.67 -6.17 -7.18
CA ASP A 13 -7.33 -6.72 -7.37
C ASP A 13 -6.46 -6.39 -6.14
N ILE A 14 -6.50 -5.16 -5.62
CA ILE A 14 -5.75 -4.79 -4.41
C ILE A 14 -6.28 -5.51 -3.16
N TYR A 15 -7.60 -5.64 -2.99
CA TYR A 15 -8.21 -6.40 -1.88
C TYR A 15 -7.83 -7.88 -1.90
N SER A 16 -7.88 -8.49 -3.08
CA SER A 16 -7.49 -9.89 -3.29
C SER A 16 -6.02 -10.09 -2.98
N LEU A 17 -5.17 -9.17 -3.44
CA LEU A 17 -3.74 -9.22 -3.21
C LEU A 17 -3.40 -9.11 -1.72
N ILE A 18 -4.00 -8.17 -0.98
CA ILE A 18 -3.84 -8.06 0.48
C ILE A 18 -4.21 -9.38 1.17
N SER A 19 -5.32 -9.99 0.77
CA SER A 19 -5.79 -11.24 1.37
C SER A 19 -4.82 -12.39 1.10
N SER A 20 -4.29 -12.47 -0.12
CA SER A 20 -3.27 -13.45 -0.50
C SER A 20 -1.95 -13.25 0.24
N THR A 21 -1.45 -12.02 0.36
CA THR A 21 -0.17 -11.76 1.00
C THR A 21 -0.22 -11.87 2.53
N CYS A 22 -1.39 -11.68 3.15
CA CYS A 22 -1.56 -11.87 4.59
C CYS A 22 -1.75 -13.34 5.00
N SER A 23 -2.23 -14.19 4.10
CA SER A 23 -2.45 -15.62 4.36
C SER A 23 -1.20 -16.48 4.16
N GLN A 24 -0.13 -15.91 3.59
CA GLN A 24 1.12 -16.60 3.29
C GLN A 24 2.27 -16.09 4.17
N ARG A 25 3.41 -16.79 4.14
CA ARG A 25 4.64 -16.28 4.75
C ARG A 25 5.05 -14.98 4.08
N ILE A 26 5.21 -13.92 4.88
CA ILE A 26 5.57 -12.60 4.36
C ILE A 26 6.95 -12.64 3.71
N ASN A 27 6.98 -12.39 2.40
CA ASN A 27 8.20 -12.17 1.61
C ASN A 27 8.45 -10.66 1.38
N SER A 28 9.51 -10.31 0.68
CA SER A 28 9.88 -8.92 0.41
C SER A 28 8.78 -8.15 -0.34
N LYS A 29 8.20 -8.74 -1.40
CA LYS A 29 7.12 -8.12 -2.18
C LYS A 29 5.87 -7.85 -1.35
N ALA A 30 5.46 -8.81 -0.53
CA ALA A 30 4.35 -8.64 0.41
C ALA A 30 4.64 -7.52 1.41
N ASN A 31 5.87 -7.45 1.94
CA ASN A 31 6.27 -6.37 2.83
C ASN A 31 6.27 -4.99 2.16
N GLU A 32 6.73 -4.90 0.92
CA GLU A 32 6.69 -3.67 0.13
C GLU A 32 5.25 -3.21 -0.13
N LEU A 33 4.37 -4.14 -0.53
CA LEU A 33 2.94 -3.87 -0.69
C LEU A 33 2.32 -3.30 0.60
N HIS A 34 2.50 -4.00 1.72
CA HIS A 34 1.90 -3.61 3.00
C HIS A 34 2.40 -2.23 3.44
N LYS A 35 3.71 -1.98 3.31
CA LYS A 35 4.30 -0.66 3.61
C LYS A 35 3.75 0.42 2.70
N ALA A 36 3.63 0.17 1.39
CA ALA A 36 3.15 1.16 0.43
C ALA A 36 1.70 1.58 0.72
N ILE A 37 0.84 0.62 1.08
CA ILE A 37 -0.56 0.89 1.49
C ILE A 37 -0.59 1.80 2.72
N VAL A 38 0.15 1.44 3.77
CA VAL A 38 0.20 2.23 5.02
C VAL A 38 0.79 3.63 4.77
N LYS A 39 1.89 3.74 4.01
CA LYS A 39 2.50 5.02 3.65
C LYS A 39 1.51 5.95 2.97
N LYS A 40 0.76 5.42 1.99
CA LYS A 40 -0.25 6.19 1.25
C LYS A 40 -1.40 6.65 2.15
N HIS A 41 -1.85 5.80 3.08
CA HIS A 41 -2.99 6.10 3.95
C HIS A 41 -2.65 7.18 4.99
N TYR A 42 -1.50 7.05 5.66
CA TYR A 42 -1.11 7.94 6.75
C TYR A 42 -0.25 9.13 6.31
N ASN A 43 0.03 9.28 5.01
CA ASN A 43 1.01 10.23 4.50
C ASN A 43 2.37 10.10 5.21
N ALA A 44 2.89 8.88 5.28
CA ALA A 44 4.12 8.56 6.01
C ALA A 44 5.31 8.43 5.06
N THR A 45 6.48 8.91 5.48
CA THR A 45 7.74 8.82 4.72
C THR A 45 8.38 7.44 4.88
N ASP A 46 8.40 6.90 6.09
CA ASP A 46 8.83 5.54 6.40
C ASP A 46 7.78 4.73 7.17
N VAL A 47 7.77 3.42 6.93
CA VAL A 47 6.91 2.45 7.62
C VAL A 47 7.70 1.17 7.85
N ARG A 48 7.66 0.68 9.09
CA ARG A 48 8.18 -0.61 9.52
C ARG A 48 7.06 -1.41 10.18
N ILE A 49 6.89 -2.65 9.73
CA ILE A 49 5.88 -3.57 10.25
C ILE A 49 6.60 -4.73 10.93
N ASP A 50 6.38 -4.88 12.24
CA ASP A 50 6.76 -6.05 13.01
C ASP A 50 5.57 -7.00 13.02
N TYR A 51 5.59 -7.97 12.10
CA TYR A 51 4.50 -8.92 11.92
C TYR A 51 4.28 -9.84 13.12
N PHE A 52 5.36 -10.16 13.84
CA PHE A 52 5.31 -11.06 14.99
C PHE A 52 4.71 -10.36 16.21
N ARG A 53 5.14 -9.11 16.47
CA ARG A 53 4.63 -8.32 17.61
C ARG A 53 3.39 -7.50 17.29
N LYS A 54 2.85 -7.65 16.08
CA LYS A 54 1.70 -6.91 15.55
C LYS A 54 1.83 -5.38 15.73
N ARG A 55 3.00 -4.86 15.39
CA ARG A 55 3.38 -3.47 15.67
C ARG A 55 3.75 -2.75 14.38
N LEU A 56 3.35 -1.50 14.30
CA LEU A 56 3.61 -0.61 13.19
C LEU A 56 4.35 0.63 13.70
N VAL A 57 5.49 0.94 13.09
CA VAL A 57 6.26 2.15 13.37
C VAL A 57 6.33 2.95 12.09
N MET A 58 6.00 4.23 12.15
CA MET A 58 5.99 5.08 10.97
C MET A 58 6.40 6.51 11.28
N ASP A 59 6.93 7.20 10.29
CA ASP A 59 7.26 8.62 10.36
C ASP A 59 6.22 9.41 9.56
N LEU A 60 5.28 10.02 10.26
CA LEU A 60 4.15 10.79 9.72
C LEU A 60 4.60 12.18 9.30
N VAL A 61 4.23 12.65 8.10
CA VAL A 61 4.44 14.06 7.74
C VAL A 61 3.49 14.93 8.56
N ILE A 62 4.04 15.89 9.32
CA ILE A 62 3.26 16.81 10.16
C ILE A 62 2.81 18.04 9.34
N ASP A 63 3.70 18.51 8.46
CA ASP A 63 3.50 19.70 7.66
C ASP A 63 4.09 19.45 6.27
N ASP A 64 3.22 19.40 5.27
CA ASP A 64 3.59 19.22 3.87
C ASP A 64 3.72 20.56 3.13
N SER A 65 3.51 21.71 3.80
CA SER A 65 3.71 23.03 3.19
C SER A 65 5.16 23.30 2.80
N THR A 66 6.10 22.62 3.45
CA THR A 66 7.53 22.72 3.13
C THR A 66 7.94 21.83 1.95
N TYR A 67 7.05 20.97 1.45
CA TYR A 67 7.32 20.13 0.30
C TYR A 67 7.21 20.91 -1.01
N ASN A 68 8.30 20.95 -1.78
CA ASN A 68 8.31 21.51 -3.12
C ASN A 68 8.66 20.43 -4.16
N PRO A 69 7.74 20.10 -5.09
CA PRO A 69 7.99 19.05 -6.08
C PRO A 69 9.06 19.42 -7.11
N ASN A 70 9.43 20.70 -7.22
CA ASN A 70 10.41 21.20 -8.20
C ASN A 70 11.85 21.24 -7.65
N THR A 71 12.06 20.84 -6.40
CA THR A 71 13.38 20.90 -5.75
C THR A 71 13.68 19.62 -4.97
N ILE A 72 14.98 19.39 -4.69
CA ILE A 72 15.38 18.34 -3.76
C ILE A 72 15.03 18.79 -2.34
N ASN A 73 14.03 18.16 -1.73
CA ASN A 73 13.61 18.44 -0.36
C ASN A 73 14.59 17.76 0.62
N THR A 74 15.37 18.54 1.36
CA THR A 74 16.34 18.01 2.34
C THR A 74 15.74 17.78 3.73
N PHE A 75 14.61 18.40 4.02
CA PHE A 75 13.92 18.29 5.30
C PHE A 75 12.40 18.39 5.10
N ILE A 76 11.67 17.43 5.67
CA ILE A 76 10.22 17.45 5.81
C ILE A 76 9.94 17.10 7.27
N PRO A 77 9.25 17.95 8.05
CA PRO A 77 8.94 17.67 9.45
C PRO A 77 8.14 16.38 9.60
N THR A 78 8.63 15.45 10.41
CA THR A 78 7.94 14.19 10.70
C THR A 78 7.72 13.94 12.20
N PHE A 79 6.65 13.19 12.50
CA PHE A 79 6.35 12.66 13.83
C PHE A 79 6.45 11.14 13.81
N LYS A 80 7.25 10.58 14.72
CA LYS A 80 7.38 9.14 14.85
C LYS A 80 6.20 8.56 15.63
N ALA A 81 5.36 7.80 14.94
CA ALA A 81 4.19 7.17 15.49
C ALA A 81 4.38 5.65 15.64
N ASN A 82 3.66 5.08 16.61
CA ASN A 82 3.78 3.67 16.96
C ASN A 82 2.44 3.08 17.37
N PHE A 83 1.97 2.08 16.64
CA PHE A 83 0.64 1.51 16.80
C PHE A 83 0.67 0.00 16.86
N TYR A 84 -0.33 -0.56 17.54
CA TYR A 84 -0.65 -1.97 17.50
C TYR A 84 -1.82 -2.20 16.54
N TYR A 85 -1.78 -3.31 15.81
CA TYR A 85 -2.92 -3.79 15.02
C TYR A 85 -3.36 -5.15 15.53
N LEU A 86 -4.65 -5.47 15.40
CA LEU A 86 -5.19 -6.76 15.85
C LEU A 86 -5.09 -7.81 14.75
N ASP A 87 -5.63 -7.48 13.59
CA ASP A 87 -5.56 -8.27 12.37
C ASP A 87 -4.91 -7.45 11.26
N LEU A 88 -3.92 -8.03 10.59
CA LEU A 88 -3.15 -7.33 9.55
C LEU A 88 -3.99 -7.10 8.30
N GLN A 89 -4.78 -8.09 7.90
CA GLN A 89 -5.55 -8.04 6.67
C GLN A 89 -6.63 -6.97 6.79
N ASP A 90 -7.42 -6.99 7.86
CA ASP A 90 -8.49 -6.03 8.09
C ASP A 90 -7.93 -4.61 8.25
N PHE A 91 -6.78 -4.46 8.93
CA PHE A 91 -6.08 -3.19 9.02
C PHE A 91 -5.63 -2.65 7.66
N LEU A 92 -5.01 -3.47 6.81
CA LEU A 92 -4.57 -3.03 5.48
C LEU A 92 -5.76 -2.71 4.57
N LYS A 93 -6.85 -3.48 4.69
CA LYS A 93 -8.09 -3.26 3.95
C LYS A 93 -8.77 -1.95 4.35
N SER A 94 -8.74 -1.57 5.62
CA SER A 94 -9.28 -0.29 6.08
C SER A 94 -8.43 0.91 5.64
N CYS A 95 -7.17 0.69 5.27
CA CYS A 95 -6.30 1.72 4.72
C CYS A 95 -6.61 2.09 3.25
N ILE A 96 -7.45 1.32 2.55
CA ILE A 96 -7.72 1.51 1.13
C ILE A 96 -8.73 2.65 0.90
N ALA A 97 -8.29 3.68 0.16
CA ALA A 97 -9.11 4.83 -0.21
C ALA A 97 -9.64 4.70 -1.65
N LYS A 98 -10.88 5.13 -1.88
CA LYS A 98 -11.58 4.92 -3.17
C LYS A 98 -11.54 6.13 -4.11
N ASP A 99 -10.80 7.19 -3.73
CA ASP A 99 -10.66 8.38 -4.57
C ASP A 99 -9.74 8.12 -5.78
N ASP A 100 -9.93 8.91 -6.83
CA ASP A 100 -9.27 8.71 -8.12
C ASP A 100 -7.75 8.70 -8.04
N ARG A 101 -7.16 9.52 -7.15
CA ARG A 101 -5.70 9.56 -6.96
C ARG A 101 -5.21 8.27 -6.30
N SER A 102 -5.94 7.76 -5.32
CA SER A 102 -5.62 6.50 -4.66
C SER A 102 -5.78 5.30 -5.60
N ILE A 103 -6.82 5.27 -6.43
CA ILE A 103 -6.99 4.21 -7.45
C ILE A 103 -5.83 4.22 -8.47
N ALA A 104 -5.42 5.40 -8.96
CA ALA A 104 -4.28 5.52 -9.85
C ALA A 104 -2.98 5.02 -9.18
N PHE A 105 -2.77 5.35 -7.91
CA PHE A 105 -1.66 4.82 -7.11
C PHE A 105 -1.69 3.29 -7.03
N TYR A 106 -2.84 2.67 -6.70
CA TYR A 106 -2.94 1.21 -6.60
C TYR A 106 -2.71 0.52 -7.96
N ALA A 107 -3.22 1.09 -9.05
CA ALA A 107 -2.92 0.59 -10.39
C ALA A 107 -1.42 0.58 -10.69
N SER A 108 -0.71 1.64 -10.30
CA SER A 108 0.74 1.73 -10.46
C SER A 108 1.49 0.70 -9.60
N LEU A 109 1.01 0.47 -8.37
CA LEU A 109 1.58 -0.48 -7.41
C LEU A 109 1.41 -1.94 -7.86
N LEU A 110 0.21 -2.28 -8.35
CA LEU A 110 -0.08 -3.60 -8.92
C LEU A 110 0.82 -3.91 -10.11
N ARG A 111 1.09 -2.90 -10.94
CA ARG A 111 2.02 -3.02 -12.07
C ARG A 111 3.46 -3.18 -11.62
N SER A 112 3.94 -2.36 -10.67
CA SER A 112 5.36 -2.38 -10.24
C SER A 112 5.77 -3.67 -9.55
N LEU A 113 4.84 -4.33 -8.87
CA LEU A 113 5.10 -5.59 -8.18
C LEU A 113 4.97 -6.82 -9.10
N ASN A 114 4.75 -6.61 -10.40
CA ASN A 114 4.53 -7.61 -11.45
C ASN A 114 3.32 -8.54 -11.19
N PHE A 115 2.34 -8.11 -10.39
CA PHE A 115 1.15 -8.93 -10.11
C PHE A 115 0.23 -9.05 -11.34
N LEU A 116 0.28 -8.10 -12.28
CA LEU A 116 -0.47 -8.17 -13.54
C LEU A 116 0.12 -9.18 -14.55
N ASP A 117 1.42 -9.47 -14.47
CA ASP A 117 2.10 -10.42 -15.37
C ASP A 117 2.08 -11.86 -14.84
N GLU A 118 2.12 -12.06 -13.51
CA GLU A 118 2.06 -13.38 -12.88
C GLU A 118 0.66 -14.02 -12.97
N HIS A 119 -0.41 -13.23 -12.85
CA HIS A 119 -1.79 -13.72 -13.01
C HIS A 119 -2.08 -14.21 -14.45
N HIS A 120 -1.40 -13.66 -15.46
CA HIS A 120 -1.47 -14.14 -16.85
C HIS A 120 -0.63 -15.40 -17.12
N LYS A 121 0.39 -15.68 -16.29
CA LYS A 121 1.18 -16.92 -16.41
C LYS A 121 0.46 -18.11 -15.79
N LEU A 122 -0.16 -17.91 -14.62
CA LEU A 122 -0.90 -18.98 -13.93
C LEU A 122 -2.16 -19.45 -14.67
N LEU A 123 -2.78 -18.58 -15.47
CA LEU A 123 -3.94 -18.92 -16.31
C LEU A 123 -3.59 -19.47 -17.71
N LYS A 124 -2.31 -19.52 -18.08
CA LYS A 124 -1.83 -20.13 -19.34
C LYS A 124 -1.19 -21.50 -19.16
N SER A 125 -1.05 -21.95 -17.92
CA SER A 125 -0.46 -23.25 -17.55
C SER A 125 -1.48 -24.25 -16.99
N ALA A 126 -2.78 -23.92 -17.07
CA ALA A 126 -3.90 -24.80 -16.76
C ALA A 126 -4.81 -24.89 -18.00
#